data_AF-A0A125SIM6-F1
#
_entry.id   AF-A0A125SIM6-F1
#
_cell.length_a   1.000
_cell.length_b   1.000
_cell.length_c   1.000
_cell.angle_alpha   90.00
_cell.angle_beta   90.00
_cell.angle_gamma   90.00
#
_symmetry.space_group_name_H-M   'P 1'
#
loop_
_entity.id
_entity.type
_entity.pdbx_description
1 polymer ?
#
loop_
_entity_poly.entity_id
_entity_poly.type
_entity_poly.pdbx_seq_one_letter_code
_entity_poly.pdbx_strand_id
1 'polypeptide(L)'
;MLRDIVPLRQLRERFGDSLTVEMFDREKLSKIIKDKPLSMHALGGNIWNRIVTREWKDVDPMQLRAYFQRSDPKLHSAISKVIGENAIRDILMVKAWRGVPRKANLVMELTIADVYQDELHLADVAFCDLERPIAPGDRVYTLQSHKGLGLLGLVIDNMDAYARARRYKHLTLTAAYADLVPLFQKHGFEVEDSVAARIGLQAGKSIPMERAVV
;
A
#
# COMPACT_ATOMS: atom_id res chain seq x y z
N MET A 1 2.14 12.69 11.61
CA MET A 1 0.87 12.00 11.26
C MET A 1 1.04 11.32 9.90
N LEU A 2 0.20 10.34 9.53
CA LEU A 2 0.31 9.69 8.21
C LEU A 2 0.24 10.70 7.05
N ARG A 3 -0.45 11.83 7.26
CA ARG A 3 -0.55 12.93 6.28
C ARG A 3 0.81 13.54 5.91
N ASP A 4 1.82 13.44 6.77
CA ASP A 4 3.16 13.98 6.53
C ASP A 4 3.93 13.18 5.47
N ILE A 5 3.46 11.96 5.17
CA ILE A 5 4.06 11.11 4.14
C ILE A 5 3.69 11.59 2.73
N VAL A 6 2.54 12.25 2.60
CA VAL A 6 1.93 12.61 1.32
C VAL A 6 2.70 13.77 0.68
N PRO A 7 3.15 13.67 -0.59
CA PRO A 7 3.96 14.70 -1.26
C PRO A 7 3.09 15.86 -1.79
N LEU A 8 2.20 16.41 -0.96
CA LEU A 8 1.25 17.45 -1.36
C LEU A 8 1.95 18.72 -1.83
N ARG A 9 3.11 19.05 -1.23
CA ARG A 9 3.87 20.24 -1.61
C ARG A 9 4.31 20.14 -3.08
N GLN A 10 4.88 19.02 -3.48
CA GLN A 10 5.36 18.79 -4.85
C GLN A 10 4.21 18.71 -5.84
N LEU A 11 3.06 18.14 -5.44
CA LEU A 11 1.86 18.16 -6.26
C LEU A 11 1.32 19.59 -6.46
N ARG A 12 1.30 20.40 -5.40
CA ARG A 12 0.86 21.80 -5.49
C ARG A 12 1.83 22.66 -6.30
N GLU A 13 3.14 22.48 -6.14
CA GLU A 13 4.16 23.13 -6.97
C GLU A 13 3.95 22.81 -8.46
N ARG A 14 3.54 21.57 -8.78
CA ARG A 14 3.33 21.12 -10.16
C ARG A 14 2.00 21.54 -10.77
N PHE A 15 0.90 21.44 -10.02
CA PHE A 15 -0.46 21.58 -10.54
C PHE A 15 -1.15 22.88 -10.09
N GLY A 16 -0.57 23.62 -9.14
CA GLY A 16 -1.13 24.87 -8.61
C GLY A 16 -2.57 24.72 -8.13
N ASP A 17 -3.38 25.74 -8.42
CA ASP A 17 -4.79 25.81 -8.03
C ASP A 17 -5.68 24.78 -8.75
N SER A 18 -5.15 24.10 -9.77
CA SER A 18 -5.87 23.01 -10.43
C SER A 18 -5.84 21.70 -9.62
N LEU A 19 -5.09 21.61 -8.53
CA LEU A 19 -5.02 20.38 -7.74
C LEU A 19 -6.23 20.26 -6.79
N THR A 20 -7.07 19.25 -7.00
CA THR A 20 -8.10 18.84 -6.02
C THR A 20 -7.59 17.64 -5.23
N VAL A 21 -7.70 17.67 -3.90
CA VAL A 21 -7.23 16.60 -3.01
C VAL A 21 -8.35 16.18 -2.06
N GLU A 22 -8.58 14.87 -1.98
CA GLU A 22 -9.45 14.27 -0.96
C GLU A 22 -8.62 13.32 -0.09
N MET A 23 -8.88 13.36 1.22
CA MET A 23 -8.25 12.51 2.22
C MET A 23 -9.31 11.77 3.02
N PHE A 24 -9.09 10.48 3.21
CA PHE A 24 -9.93 9.60 4.00
C PHE A 24 -9.03 8.92 5.03
N ASP A 25 -9.23 9.24 6.30
CA ASP A 25 -8.51 8.64 7.42
C ASP A 25 -9.33 7.50 8.05
N ARG A 26 -8.87 7.02 9.21
CA ARG A 26 -9.51 5.93 9.95
C ARG A 26 -11.00 6.18 10.24
N GLU A 27 -11.43 7.42 10.46
CA GLU A 27 -12.85 7.74 10.69
C GLU A 27 -13.72 7.45 9.45
N LYS A 28 -13.09 7.44 8.27
CA LYS A 28 -13.71 7.10 6.98
C LYS A 28 -13.32 5.70 6.49
N LEU A 29 -12.89 4.79 7.38
CA LEU A 29 -12.49 3.42 7.02
C LEU A 29 -13.53 2.67 6.18
N SER A 30 -14.83 2.85 6.45
CA SER A 30 -15.90 2.23 5.64
C SER A 30 -15.87 2.69 4.17
N LYS A 31 -15.53 3.95 3.92
CA LYS A 31 -15.34 4.51 2.58
C LYS A 31 -14.09 3.93 1.93
N ILE A 32 -12.98 3.80 2.66
CA ILE A 32 -11.74 3.17 2.16
C ILE A 32 -12.02 1.73 1.75
N ILE A 33 -12.69 0.94 2.59
CA ILE A 33 -13.09 -0.45 2.31
C ILE A 33 -13.95 -0.54 1.03
N LYS A 34 -14.91 0.39 0.85
CA LYS A 34 -15.77 0.42 -0.32
C LYS A 34 -15.01 0.78 -1.60
N ASP A 35 -14.12 1.75 -1.52
CA ASP A 35 -13.36 2.25 -2.67
C ASP A 35 -12.22 1.30 -3.08
N LYS A 36 -11.62 0.62 -2.11
CA LYS A 36 -10.40 -0.19 -2.25
C LYS A 36 -10.53 -1.57 -1.62
N PRO A 37 -11.55 -2.38 -1.98
CA PRO A 37 -11.77 -3.67 -1.35
C PRO A 37 -10.59 -4.63 -1.54
N LEU A 38 -9.98 -4.65 -2.73
CA LEU A 38 -8.83 -5.50 -3.03
C LEU A 38 -7.58 -5.08 -2.24
N SER A 39 -7.28 -3.77 -2.16
CA SER A 39 -6.14 -3.28 -1.37
C SER A 39 -6.34 -3.54 0.12
N MET A 40 -7.57 -3.40 0.63
CA MET A 40 -7.88 -3.72 2.03
C MET A 40 -7.79 -5.22 2.33
N HIS A 41 -8.17 -6.07 1.37
CA HIS A 41 -7.97 -7.51 1.47
C HIS A 41 -6.47 -7.86 1.48
N ALA A 42 -5.69 -7.30 0.55
CA ALA A 42 -4.25 -7.51 0.48
C ALA A 42 -3.52 -7.03 1.74
N LEU A 43 -3.90 -5.87 2.27
CA LEU A 43 -3.43 -5.34 3.56
C LEU A 43 -3.67 -6.35 4.69
N GLY A 44 -4.90 -6.85 4.82
CA GLY A 44 -5.22 -7.90 5.80
C GLY A 44 -4.40 -9.17 5.58
N GLY A 45 -4.21 -9.57 4.32
CA GLY A 45 -3.41 -10.73 3.95
C GLY A 45 -1.95 -10.59 4.36
N ASN A 46 -1.34 -9.44 4.13
CA ASN A 46 0.03 -9.15 4.57
C ASN A 46 0.15 -9.19 6.10
N ILE A 47 -0.79 -8.57 6.83
CA ILE A 47 -0.80 -8.60 8.30
C ILE A 47 -0.85 -10.04 8.81
N TRP A 48 -1.77 -10.86 8.30
CA TRP A 48 -1.90 -12.26 8.72
C TRP A 48 -0.67 -13.09 8.37
N ASN A 49 -0.12 -12.92 7.15
CA ASN A 49 1.10 -13.61 6.72
C ASN A 49 2.25 -13.36 7.70
N ARG A 50 2.41 -12.12 8.15
CA ARG A 50 3.49 -11.75 9.06
C ARG A 50 3.27 -12.25 10.47
N ILE A 51 2.04 -12.20 10.99
CA ILE A 51 1.70 -12.81 12.30
C ILE A 51 2.12 -14.28 12.33
N VAL A 52 1.78 -15.03 11.28
CA VAL A 52 2.12 -16.45 11.16
C VAL A 52 3.62 -16.66 10.96
N THR A 53 4.22 -15.99 9.97
CA THR A 53 5.61 -16.24 9.56
C THR A 53 6.61 -15.78 10.62
N ARG A 54 6.29 -14.72 11.38
CA ARG A 54 7.14 -14.19 12.44
C ARG A 54 6.79 -14.76 13.82
N GLU A 55 5.83 -15.68 13.89
CA GLU A 55 5.37 -16.33 15.12
C GLU A 55 5.01 -15.33 16.24
N TRP A 56 4.45 -14.16 15.87
CA TRP A 56 4.12 -13.12 16.85
C TRP A 56 2.99 -13.52 17.80
N LYS A 57 2.17 -14.49 17.39
CA LYS A 57 1.09 -15.09 18.18
C LYS A 57 1.03 -16.58 17.87
N ASP A 58 0.70 -17.36 18.89
CA ASP A 58 0.36 -18.78 18.73
C ASP A 58 -1.06 -18.90 18.17
N VAL A 59 -1.17 -19.15 16.87
CA VAL A 59 -2.44 -19.20 16.12
C VAL A 59 -2.38 -20.32 15.08
N ASP A 60 -3.53 -20.91 14.75
CA ASP A 60 -3.65 -21.80 13.58
C ASP A 60 -3.60 -20.95 12.29
N PRO A 61 -2.59 -21.13 11.41
CA PRO A 61 -2.48 -20.39 10.16
C PRO A 61 -3.72 -20.49 9.25
N MET A 62 -4.49 -21.58 9.37
CA MET A 62 -5.69 -21.87 8.58
C MET A 62 -6.98 -21.31 9.17
N GLN A 63 -6.96 -20.75 10.39
CA GLN A 63 -8.13 -20.27 11.11
C GLN A 63 -8.94 -19.23 10.30
N LEU A 64 -8.26 -18.41 9.49
CA LEU A 64 -8.90 -17.35 8.69
C LEU A 64 -9.12 -17.71 7.21
N ARG A 65 -8.93 -18.98 6.82
CA ARG A 65 -9.00 -19.43 5.40
C ARG A 65 -10.26 -18.96 4.65
N ALA A 66 -11.41 -18.96 5.32
CA ALA A 66 -12.68 -18.61 4.69
C ALA A 66 -12.77 -17.12 4.31
N TYR A 67 -12.01 -16.25 4.99
CA TYR A 67 -11.91 -14.83 4.66
C TYR A 67 -11.03 -14.63 3.42
N PHE A 68 -9.96 -15.42 3.29
CA PHE A 68 -9.10 -15.42 2.10
C PHE A 68 -9.83 -15.92 0.86
N GLN A 69 -10.52 -17.06 0.97
CA GLN A 69 -11.25 -17.66 -0.16
C GLN A 69 -12.30 -16.72 -0.76
N ARG A 70 -12.92 -15.86 0.04
CA ARG A 70 -13.92 -14.88 -0.42
C ARG A 70 -13.35 -13.48 -0.70
N SER A 71 -12.03 -13.29 -0.61
CA SER A 71 -11.38 -11.98 -0.75
C SER A 71 -12.00 -10.91 0.14
N ASP A 72 -12.25 -11.23 1.42
CA ASP A 72 -12.98 -10.35 2.34
C ASP A 72 -12.20 -9.05 2.59
N PRO A 73 -12.74 -7.86 2.24
CA PRO A 73 -12.05 -6.59 2.49
C PRO A 73 -12.06 -6.19 3.98
N LYS A 74 -12.84 -6.90 4.81
CA LYS A 74 -12.87 -6.76 6.28
C LYS A 74 -12.01 -7.81 6.98
N LEU A 75 -11.12 -8.51 6.28
CA LEU A 75 -10.19 -9.48 6.86
C LEU A 75 -9.44 -8.91 8.09
N HIS A 76 -9.00 -7.65 8.03
CA HIS A 76 -8.37 -6.96 9.17
C HIS A 76 -9.21 -7.00 10.46
N SER A 77 -10.54 -6.90 10.36
CA SER A 77 -11.44 -6.96 11.52
C SER A 77 -11.49 -8.35 12.13
N ALA A 78 -11.38 -9.40 11.32
CA ALA A 78 -11.30 -10.78 11.81
C ALA A 78 -9.94 -11.05 12.48
N ILE A 79 -8.86 -10.55 11.88
CA ILE A 79 -7.52 -10.62 12.48
C ILE A 79 -7.52 -9.96 13.86
N SER A 80 -8.06 -8.74 13.98
CA SER A 80 -8.14 -8.03 15.27
C SER A 80 -8.79 -8.87 16.38
N LYS A 81 -9.84 -9.63 16.04
CA LYS A 81 -10.51 -10.53 17.01
C LYS A 81 -9.62 -11.69 17.45
N VAL A 82 -8.80 -12.22 16.54
CA VAL A 82 -7.87 -13.32 16.84
C VAL A 82 -6.72 -12.82 17.72
N ILE A 83 -6.13 -11.67 17.38
CA ILE A 83 -4.96 -11.16 18.11
C ILE A 83 -5.32 -10.41 19.41
N GLY A 84 -6.59 -10.00 19.58
CA GLY A 84 -7.09 -9.27 20.75
C GLY A 84 -6.80 -7.76 20.73
N GLU A 85 -6.38 -7.23 19.59
CA GLU A 85 -5.94 -5.84 19.43
C GLU A 85 -6.18 -5.33 18.00
N ASN A 86 -5.97 -4.05 17.72
CA ASN A 86 -6.25 -3.48 16.41
C ASN A 86 -5.18 -3.91 15.38
N ALA A 87 -5.59 -4.69 14.38
CA ALA A 87 -4.73 -5.06 13.24
C ALA A 87 -4.30 -3.85 12.38
N ILE A 88 -5.18 -2.85 12.27
CA ILE A 88 -4.91 -1.54 11.66
C ILE A 88 -5.12 -0.48 12.74
N ARG A 89 -4.05 0.20 13.15
CA ARG A 89 -4.10 1.25 14.18
C ARG A 89 -4.42 2.61 13.60
N ASP A 90 -3.90 2.90 12.41
CA ASP A 90 -4.23 4.09 11.65
C ASP A 90 -4.16 3.79 10.15
N ILE A 91 -4.87 4.56 9.33
CA ILE A 91 -4.88 4.42 7.88
C ILE A 91 -5.20 5.75 7.23
N LEU A 92 -4.56 6.02 6.10
CA LEU A 92 -4.81 7.18 5.27
C LEU A 92 -4.89 6.76 3.81
N MET A 93 -6.01 7.07 3.17
CA MET A 93 -6.15 7.06 1.72
C MET A 93 -6.21 8.49 1.21
N VAL A 94 -5.39 8.82 0.22
CA VAL A 94 -5.37 10.12 -0.45
C VAL A 94 -5.58 9.93 -1.93
N LYS A 95 -6.45 10.75 -2.49
CA LYS A 95 -6.66 10.87 -3.93
C LYS A 95 -6.43 12.31 -4.34
N ALA A 96 -5.70 12.51 -5.43
CA ALA A 96 -5.51 13.83 -6.00
C ALA A 96 -5.80 13.83 -7.50
N TRP A 97 -6.47 14.89 -7.94
CA TRP A 97 -6.90 15.08 -9.33
C TRP A 97 -6.45 16.43 -9.86
N ARG A 98 -6.28 16.51 -11.18
CA ARG A 98 -6.19 17.78 -11.90
C ARG A 98 -7.59 18.25 -12.30
N GLY A 99 -8.05 19.33 -11.70
CA GLY A 99 -9.38 19.88 -11.85
C GLY A 99 -10.44 19.04 -11.13
N VAL A 100 -11.63 18.93 -11.72
CA VAL A 100 -12.77 18.23 -11.13
C VAL A 100 -12.48 16.73 -10.95
N PRO A 101 -12.75 16.14 -9.76
CA PRO A 101 -12.53 14.73 -9.48
C PRO A 101 -13.23 13.79 -10.47
N ARG A 102 -12.41 13.14 -11.31
CA ARG A 102 -12.82 12.12 -12.29
C ARG A 102 -11.68 11.13 -12.49
N LYS A 103 -11.98 9.88 -12.83
CA LYS A 103 -10.95 8.84 -13.04
C LYS A 103 -9.89 9.26 -14.06
N ALA A 104 -10.31 9.90 -15.16
CA ALA A 104 -9.41 10.39 -16.21
C ALA A 104 -8.43 11.48 -15.73
N ASN A 105 -8.74 12.14 -14.63
CA ASN A 105 -7.98 13.27 -14.10
C ASN A 105 -7.16 12.90 -12.85
N LEU A 106 -7.12 11.62 -12.46
CA LEU A 106 -6.43 11.15 -11.26
C LEU A 106 -4.91 11.20 -11.47
N VAL A 107 -4.21 12.02 -10.68
CA VAL A 107 -2.75 12.20 -10.76
C VAL A 107 -2.02 11.49 -9.63
N MET A 108 -2.69 11.25 -8.50
CA MET A 108 -2.15 10.46 -7.40
C MET A 108 -3.25 9.66 -6.71
N GLU A 109 -2.91 8.43 -6.35
CA GLU A 109 -3.62 7.66 -5.36
C GLU A 109 -2.62 7.01 -4.41
N LEU A 110 -2.84 7.12 -3.10
CA LEU A 110 -1.92 6.65 -2.08
C LEU A 110 -2.72 6.09 -0.91
N THR A 111 -2.44 4.87 -0.49
CA THR A 111 -3.00 4.28 0.73
C THR A 111 -1.88 3.76 1.60
N ILE A 112 -1.76 4.27 2.82
CA ILE A 112 -0.76 3.89 3.81
C ILE A 112 -1.45 3.54 5.11
N ALA A 113 -0.97 2.51 5.82
CA ALA A 113 -1.53 2.07 7.09
C ALA A 113 -0.45 1.83 8.14
N ASP A 114 -0.72 2.26 9.37
CA ASP A 114 -0.03 1.80 10.58
C ASP A 114 -0.69 0.49 11.03
N VAL A 115 0.05 -0.61 10.96
CA VAL A 115 -0.46 -1.97 11.17
C VAL A 115 0.26 -2.69 12.29
N TYR A 116 -0.33 -3.79 12.74
CA TYR A 116 0.15 -4.61 13.86
C TYR A 116 1.69 -4.79 13.93
N GLN A 117 2.25 -4.75 15.16
CA GLN A 117 3.69 -4.88 15.45
C GLN A 117 4.60 -3.77 14.88
N ASP A 118 4.16 -2.51 15.02
CA ASP A 118 4.96 -1.32 14.67
C ASP A 118 5.51 -1.34 13.24
N GLU A 119 4.62 -1.61 12.28
CA GLU A 119 4.94 -1.62 10.86
C GLU A 119 4.12 -0.59 10.08
N LEU A 120 4.75 0.02 9.08
CA LEU A 120 4.11 0.94 8.16
C LEU A 120 3.95 0.30 6.78
N HIS A 121 2.70 0.10 6.37
CA HIS A 121 2.38 -0.60 5.13
C HIS A 121 1.95 0.37 4.02
N LEU A 122 2.54 0.23 2.83
CA LEU A 122 2.10 0.88 1.60
C LEU A 122 1.09 -0.03 0.87
N ALA A 123 -0.21 0.22 1.08
CA ALA A 123 -1.28 -0.63 0.56
C ALA A 123 -1.63 -0.34 -0.91
N ASP A 124 -1.44 0.90 -1.36
CA ASP A 124 -1.68 1.29 -2.75
C ASP A 124 -0.86 2.54 -3.09
N VAL A 125 -0.33 2.61 -4.32
CA VAL A 125 0.42 3.77 -4.80
C VAL A 125 0.29 3.91 -6.31
N ALA A 126 -0.08 5.11 -6.75
CA ALA A 126 -0.09 5.51 -8.14
C ALA A 126 0.27 6.99 -8.26
N PHE A 127 1.13 7.30 -9.23
CA PHE A 127 1.49 8.66 -9.63
C PHE A 127 1.45 8.74 -11.14
N CYS A 128 0.54 9.52 -11.70
CA CYS A 128 0.27 9.55 -13.14
C CYS A 128 0.46 10.95 -13.71
N ASP A 129 1.33 11.07 -14.72
CA ASP A 129 1.44 12.25 -15.55
C ASP A 129 0.49 12.16 -16.74
N LEU A 130 -0.68 12.78 -16.61
CA LEU A 130 -1.77 12.70 -17.60
C LEU A 130 -1.38 13.24 -18.99
N GLU A 131 -0.38 14.12 -19.05
CA GLU A 131 0.14 14.69 -20.31
C GLU A 131 1.13 13.76 -21.02
N ARG A 132 1.50 12.63 -20.40
CA ARG A 132 2.50 11.69 -20.91
C ARG A 132 1.97 10.25 -20.88
N PRO A 133 0.95 9.93 -21.69
CA PRO A 133 0.46 8.55 -21.84
C PRO A 133 1.55 7.65 -22.44
N ILE A 134 1.48 6.36 -22.13
CA ILE A 134 2.35 5.33 -22.68
C ILE A 134 1.51 4.42 -23.58
N ALA A 135 1.90 4.31 -24.85
CA ALA A 135 1.26 3.41 -25.79
C ALA A 135 1.36 1.96 -25.27
N PRO A 136 0.34 1.10 -25.48
CA PRO A 136 0.33 -0.24 -24.91
C PRO A 136 1.58 -1.08 -25.19
N GLY A 137 2.17 -0.97 -26.39
CA GLY A 137 3.39 -1.70 -26.78
C GLY A 137 4.68 -1.23 -26.10
N ASP A 138 4.69 -0.01 -25.53
CA ASP A 138 5.88 0.59 -24.90
C ASP A 138 5.84 0.48 -23.36
N ARG A 139 4.85 -0.22 -22.81
CA ARG A 139 4.66 -0.35 -21.37
C ARG A 139 5.64 -1.37 -20.80
N VAL A 140 6.46 -0.91 -19.87
CA VAL A 140 7.36 -1.78 -19.09
C VAL A 140 6.63 -2.49 -17.96
N TYR A 141 5.62 -1.83 -17.38
CA TYR A 141 4.84 -2.38 -16.27
C TYR A 141 3.37 -2.53 -16.65
N THR A 142 2.78 -3.65 -16.22
CA THR A 142 1.41 -4.10 -16.53
C THR A 142 0.36 -3.05 -16.21
N LEU A 143 0.50 -2.37 -15.06
CA LEU A 143 -0.47 -1.38 -14.57
C LEU A 143 -0.18 0.05 -15.04
N GLN A 144 0.95 0.29 -15.72
CA GLN A 144 1.38 1.63 -16.06
C GLN A 144 0.76 2.10 -17.38
N SER A 145 -0.18 3.04 -17.30
CA SER A 145 -0.77 3.69 -18.48
C SER A 145 -0.10 5.00 -18.87
N HIS A 146 0.61 5.65 -17.94
CA HIS A 146 1.22 6.96 -18.08
C HIS A 146 2.63 6.98 -17.47
N LYS A 147 3.47 7.92 -17.89
CA LYS A 147 4.73 8.18 -17.19
C LYS A 147 4.44 8.59 -15.74
N GLY A 148 5.32 8.20 -14.83
CA GLY A 148 5.18 8.55 -13.42
C GLY A 148 5.54 10.00 -13.16
N LEU A 149 4.99 10.59 -12.10
CA LEU A 149 5.36 11.95 -11.65
C LEU A 149 6.74 12.01 -10.97
N GLY A 150 7.44 10.88 -10.80
CA GLY A 150 8.74 10.81 -10.14
C GLY A 150 8.69 10.95 -8.61
N LEU A 151 7.51 10.80 -7.99
CA LEU A 151 7.30 11.06 -6.56
C LEU A 151 7.41 9.83 -5.64
N LEU A 152 7.58 8.62 -6.21
CA LEU A 152 7.62 7.39 -5.41
C LEU A 152 8.78 7.39 -4.40
N GLY A 153 9.99 7.80 -4.83
CA GLY A 153 11.14 7.87 -3.94
C GLY A 153 10.91 8.77 -2.73
N LEU A 154 10.37 9.98 -2.98
CA LEU A 154 10.02 10.92 -1.92
C LEU A 154 8.99 10.34 -0.94
N VAL A 155 7.96 9.63 -1.42
CA VAL A 155 7.00 8.96 -0.53
C VAL A 155 7.70 7.96 0.38
N ILE A 156 8.58 7.13 -0.19
CA ILE A 156 9.30 6.11 0.57
C ILE A 156 10.24 6.76 1.60
N ASP A 157 10.92 7.85 1.24
CA ASP A 157 11.76 8.62 2.17
C ASP A 157 10.93 9.22 3.31
N ASN A 158 9.75 9.76 3.01
CA ASN A 158 8.85 10.28 4.03
C ASN A 158 8.29 9.15 4.93
N MET A 159 8.01 7.97 4.36
CA MET A 159 7.62 6.77 5.11
C MET A 159 8.71 6.35 6.08
N ASP A 160 9.96 6.30 5.62
CA ASP A 160 11.14 5.95 6.43
C ASP A 160 11.32 6.96 7.57
N ALA A 161 11.23 8.27 7.29
CA ALA A 161 11.28 9.31 8.32
C ALA A 161 10.15 9.17 9.36
N TYR A 162 8.92 8.92 8.91
CA TYR A 162 7.77 8.69 9.79
C TYR A 162 7.98 7.47 10.70
N ALA A 163 8.49 6.38 10.12
CA ALA A 163 8.74 5.10 10.78
C ALA A 163 9.85 5.22 11.83
N ARG A 164 10.99 5.84 11.49
CA ARG A 164 12.10 6.12 12.43
C ARG A 164 11.64 6.91 13.64
N ALA A 165 10.87 7.99 13.40
CA ALA A 165 10.37 8.84 14.47
C ALA A 165 9.46 8.08 15.47
N ARG A 166 8.89 6.94 15.04
CA ARG A 166 8.02 6.08 15.85
C ARG A 166 8.66 4.76 16.24
N ARG A 167 9.95 4.55 15.92
CA ARG A 167 10.69 3.31 16.18
C ARG A 167 10.03 2.07 15.56
N TYR A 168 9.39 2.25 14.41
CA TYR A 168 8.89 1.13 13.64
C TYR A 168 10.04 0.30 13.10
N LYS A 169 9.81 -1.00 12.92
CA LYS A 169 10.86 -1.94 12.52
C LYS A 169 10.94 -2.12 11.01
N HIS A 170 9.79 -2.07 10.34
CA HIS A 170 9.70 -2.36 8.90
C HIS A 170 8.77 -1.39 8.18
N LEU A 171 9.14 -1.10 6.94
CA LEU A 171 8.22 -0.68 5.89
C LEU A 171 7.81 -1.94 5.12
N THR A 172 6.52 -2.10 4.84
CA THR A 172 6.02 -3.28 4.10
C THR A 172 5.12 -2.86 2.94
N LEU A 173 5.02 -3.71 1.93
CA LEU A 173 4.10 -3.56 0.80
C LEU A 173 3.78 -4.92 0.17
N THR A 174 2.79 -4.95 -0.71
CA THR A 174 2.55 -6.11 -1.59
C THR A 174 2.62 -5.66 -3.04
N ALA A 175 3.63 -6.12 -3.78
CA ALA A 175 3.72 -5.84 -5.21
C ALA A 175 2.59 -6.59 -5.95
N ALA A 176 1.76 -5.83 -6.68
CA ALA A 176 0.60 -6.40 -7.36
C ALA A 176 1.00 -7.41 -8.45
N TYR A 177 2.10 -7.16 -9.14
CA TYR A 177 2.64 -7.98 -10.24
C TYR A 177 4.17 -8.09 -10.11
N ALA A 178 4.72 -9.18 -10.64
CA ALA A 178 6.16 -9.46 -10.58
C ALA A 178 7.02 -8.39 -11.27
N ASP A 179 6.50 -7.74 -12.31
CA ASP A 179 7.20 -6.65 -13.01
C ASP A 179 7.42 -5.40 -12.13
N LEU A 180 6.69 -5.24 -11.02
CA LEU A 180 6.87 -4.16 -10.06
C LEU A 180 7.94 -4.47 -9.00
N VAL A 181 8.36 -5.73 -8.83
CA VAL A 181 9.37 -6.10 -7.83
C VAL A 181 10.69 -5.33 -8.04
N PRO A 182 11.27 -5.25 -9.26
CA PRO A 182 12.48 -4.47 -9.48
C PRO A 182 12.33 -2.97 -9.22
N LEU A 183 11.13 -2.42 -9.35
CA LEU A 183 10.86 -1.03 -9.02
C LEU A 183 11.02 -0.79 -7.51
N PHE A 184 10.42 -1.65 -6.68
CA PHE A 184 10.52 -1.52 -5.23
C PHE A 184 11.89 -1.90 -4.67
N GLN A 185 12.60 -2.84 -5.32
CA GLN A 185 14.00 -3.16 -4.97
C GLN A 185 14.94 -1.97 -5.10
N LYS A 186 14.73 -1.08 -6.08
CA LYS A 186 15.50 0.18 -6.19
C LYS A 186 15.34 1.10 -4.98
N HIS A 187 14.30 0.89 -4.19
CA HIS A 187 14.02 1.62 -2.96
C HIS A 187 14.33 0.81 -1.69
N GLY A 188 15.09 -0.29 -1.83
CA GLY A 188 15.58 -1.10 -0.71
C GLY A 188 14.57 -2.10 -0.15
N PHE A 189 13.46 -2.35 -0.85
CA PHE A 189 12.57 -3.46 -0.49
C PHE A 189 13.09 -4.78 -1.00
N GLU A 190 12.93 -5.83 -0.20
CA GLU A 190 13.25 -7.21 -0.55
C GLU A 190 11.97 -8.03 -0.51
N VAL A 191 11.92 -9.11 -1.29
CA VAL A 191 10.81 -10.07 -1.19
C VAL A 191 10.92 -10.79 0.15
N GLU A 192 9.81 -10.84 0.90
CA GLU A 192 9.80 -11.52 2.21
C GLU A 192 10.19 -13.01 2.05
N ASP A 193 10.99 -13.56 2.98
CA ASP A 193 11.18 -15.01 3.05
C ASP A 193 9.97 -15.67 3.73
N SER A 194 8.90 -15.87 2.95
CA SER A 194 7.67 -16.50 3.41
C SER A 194 7.09 -17.44 2.35
N VAL A 195 6.25 -18.37 2.81
CA VAL A 195 5.48 -19.24 1.89
C VAL A 195 4.59 -18.41 0.97
N ALA A 196 3.96 -17.35 1.50
CA ALA A 196 3.12 -16.45 0.70
C ALA A 196 3.91 -15.76 -0.42
N ALA A 197 5.14 -15.30 -0.12
CA ALA A 197 5.99 -14.69 -1.13
C ALA A 197 6.44 -15.67 -2.22
N ARG A 198 6.81 -16.91 -1.85
CA ARG A 198 7.12 -17.97 -2.83
C ARG A 198 5.93 -18.26 -3.74
N ILE A 199 4.73 -18.38 -3.19
CA ILE A 199 3.49 -18.57 -3.96
C ILE A 199 3.21 -17.37 -4.86
N GLY A 200 3.36 -16.15 -4.33
CA GLY A 200 3.15 -14.91 -5.10
C GLY A 200 4.11 -14.78 -6.28
N LEU A 201 5.38 -15.12 -6.09
CA LEU A 201 6.38 -15.16 -7.16
C LEU A 201 6.02 -16.19 -8.24
N GLN A 202 5.63 -17.40 -7.85
CA GLN A 202 5.18 -18.44 -8.79
C GLN A 202 3.93 -18.00 -9.57
N ALA A 203 3.00 -17.30 -8.91
CA ALA A 203 1.79 -16.79 -9.54
C ALA A 203 2.01 -15.48 -10.33
N GLY A 204 3.18 -14.84 -10.20
CA GLY A 204 3.50 -13.55 -10.79
C GLY A 204 2.73 -12.35 -10.23
N LYS A 205 2.10 -12.49 -9.05
CA LYS A 205 1.21 -11.47 -8.45
C LYS A 205 1.15 -11.57 -6.93
N SER A 206 0.73 -10.48 -6.29
CA SER A 206 0.56 -10.40 -4.82
C SER A 206 1.81 -10.82 -4.04
N ILE A 207 2.95 -10.20 -4.32
CA ILE A 207 4.25 -10.57 -3.78
C ILE A 207 4.56 -9.67 -2.56
N PRO A 208 4.53 -10.18 -1.31
CA PRO A 208 4.88 -9.42 -0.13
C PRO A 208 6.35 -9.00 -0.16
N MET A 209 6.60 -7.75 0.19
CA MET A 209 7.95 -7.18 0.27
C MET A 209 8.10 -6.39 1.55
N GLU A 210 9.31 -6.37 2.08
CA GLU A 210 9.67 -5.62 3.29
C GLU A 210 10.99 -4.88 3.14
N ARG A 211 11.15 -3.84 3.95
CA ARG A 211 12.41 -3.11 4.12
C ARG A 211 12.58 -2.81 5.60
N ALA A 212 13.76 -3.11 6.14
CA ALA A 212 14.11 -2.72 7.49
C ALA A 212 14.24 -1.20 7.63
N VAL A 213 13.76 -0.66 8.75
CA VAL A 213 13.99 0.73 9.13
C VAL A 213 15.32 0.78 9.90
N VAL A 214 16.33 1.43 9.34
CA VAL A 214 17.71 1.50 9.88
C VAL A 214 18.03 2.89 10.36
#